data_AF-A0A088SK46-F1
#
_entry.id   AF-A0A088SK46-F1
#
_cell.length_a   1.000
_cell.length_b   1.000
_cell.length_c   1.000
_cell.angle_alpha   90.00
_cell.angle_beta   90.00
_cell.angle_gamma   90.00
#
_symmetry.space_group_name_H-M   'P 1'
#
loop_
_entity.id
_entity.type
_entity.pdbx_description
1 polymer ?
#
loop_
_entity_poly.entity_id
_entity_poly.type
_entity_poly.pdbx_seq_one_letter_code
_entity_poly.pdbx_strand_id
1 'polypeptide(L)' 'APNISRDVIKQLLPKAPPLQELIDQYDVQRDDSSDGSLEDDDYHATTETIITMPTE' A
#
# COMPACT_ATOMS: atom_id res chain seq x y z
N ALA A 1 -17.28 -10.25 12.04
CA ALA A 1 -15.98 -10.00 12.68
C ALA A 1 -15.82 -10.97 13.85
N PRO A 2 -14.60 -11.41 14.19
CA PRO A 2 -14.40 -12.28 15.36
C PRO A 2 -14.82 -11.56 16.66
N ASN A 3 -15.48 -12.28 17.58
CA ASN A 3 -16.01 -11.74 18.84
C ASN A 3 -14.90 -11.69 19.92
N ILE A 4 -13.93 -10.79 19.74
CA ILE A 4 -12.84 -10.56 20.70
C ILE A 4 -12.88 -9.11 21.18
N SER A 5 -12.87 -8.90 22.50
CA SER A 5 -12.84 -7.57 23.11
C SER A 5 -11.40 -7.03 23.21
N ARG A 6 -11.25 -5.71 23.29
CA ARG A 6 -9.94 -5.04 23.34
C ARG A 6 -9.09 -5.48 24.53
N ASP A 7 -9.71 -5.79 25.66
CA ASP A 7 -9.02 -6.27 26.86
C ASP A 7 -8.44 -7.68 26.66
N VAL A 8 -9.18 -8.54 25.97
CA VAL A 8 -8.74 -9.88 25.57
C VAL A 8 -7.57 -9.78 24.58
N ILE A 9 -7.62 -8.83 23.63
CA ILE A 9 -6.48 -8.57 22.72
C ILE A 9 -5.21 -8.18 23.49
N LYS A 10 -5.29 -7.27 24.45
CA LYS A 10 -4.09 -6.84 25.21
C LYS A 10 -3.43 -7.98 25.99
N GLN A 11 -4.21 -8.97 26.40
CA GLN A 11 -3.71 -10.13 27.15
C GLN A 11 -3.18 -11.24 26.22
N LEU A 12 -3.79 -11.41 25.05
CA LEU A 12 -3.42 -12.44 24.06
C LEU A 12 -2.37 -11.98 23.07
N LEU A 13 -2.24 -10.68 22.80
CA LEU A 13 -1.31 -10.15 21.82
C LEU A 13 0.12 -10.17 22.40
N PRO A 14 1.00 -11.03 21.88
CA PRO A 14 2.40 -11.07 22.31
C PRO A 14 3.08 -9.75 21.96
N LYS A 15 3.80 -9.16 22.92
CA LYS A 15 4.72 -8.04 22.68
C LYS A 15 6.06 -8.53 22.12
N ALA A 16 6.00 -9.38 21.09
CA ALA A 16 7.16 -9.98 20.48
C ALA A 16 7.60 -9.16 19.25
N PRO A 17 8.92 -9.11 18.95
CA PRO A 17 9.45 -8.41 17.77
C PRO A 17 8.70 -8.68 16.46
N PRO A 18 8.36 -9.94 16.09
CA PRO A 18 7.74 -10.19 14.77
C PRO A 18 6.35 -9.57 14.60
N LEU A 19 5.59 -9.40 15.69
CA LEU A 19 4.28 -8.76 15.61
C LEU A 19 4.39 -7.23 15.52
N GLN A 20 5.40 -6.67 16.18
CA GLN A 20 5.73 -5.26 16.08
C GLN A 20 6.06 -4.91 14.62
N GLU A 21 6.96 -5.68 13.99
CA GLU A 21 7.32 -5.49 12.58
C GLU A 21 6.12 -5.57 11.64
N LEU A 22 5.16 -6.46 11.90
CA LEU A 22 3.93 -6.53 11.11
C LEU A 22 3.05 -5.28 11.29
N ILE A 23 2.91 -4.77 12.52
CA ILE A 23 2.13 -3.55 12.78
C ILE A 23 2.79 -2.34 12.13
N ASP A 24 4.12 -2.21 12.24
CA ASP A 24 4.90 -1.12 11.65
C ASP A 24 4.76 -1.09 10.10
N GLN A 25 4.70 -2.25 9.43
CA GLN A 25 4.47 -2.32 7.98
C GLN A 25 3.13 -1.71 7.53
N TYR A 26 2.06 -1.91 8.31
CA TYR A 26 0.74 -1.35 7.99
C TYR A 26 0.59 0.11 8.42
N ASP A 27 1.34 0.57 9.42
CA ASP A 27 1.36 1.98 9.82
C ASP A 27 2.02 2.84 8.73
N VAL A 28 3.15 2.38 8.19
CA VAL A 28 3.85 3.02 7.05
C VAL A 28 2.95 3.07 5.81
N GLN A 29 2.25 1.97 5.49
CA GLN A 29 1.33 1.94 4.36
C GLN A 29 0.16 2.91 4.52
N ARG A 30 -0.24 3.23 5.76
CA ARG A 30 -1.39 4.11 6.04
C ARG A 30 -1.06 5.58 5.86
N ASP A 31 0.18 5.99 6.12
CA ASP A 31 0.66 7.36 5.86
C ASP A 31 0.95 7.58 4.35
N ASP A 32 1.37 6.52 3.65
CA ASP A 32 1.59 6.51 2.19
C ASP A 32 0.31 6.19 1.37
N SER A 33 -0.81 5.91 2.04
CA SER A 33 -2.11 5.66 1.37
C SER A 33 -2.73 6.90 0.73
N SER A 34 -2.10 8.06 0.84
CA SER A 34 -2.43 9.20 -0.01
C SER A 34 -1.57 9.18 -1.26
N ASP A 35 -2.21 8.84 -2.37
CA ASP A 35 -1.76 9.15 -3.73
C ASP A 35 -0.59 8.31 -4.26
N GLY A 36 -0.91 7.31 -5.09
CA GLY A 36 0.11 6.55 -5.81
C GLY A 36 0.02 5.06 -5.65
N SER A 37 -1.19 4.49 -5.58
CA SER A 37 -1.38 3.20 -6.24
C SER A 37 -1.00 3.43 -7.70
N LEU A 38 0.26 3.16 -8.04
CA LEU A 38 0.68 2.81 -9.39
C LEU A 38 -0.04 1.49 -9.67
N GLU A 39 -1.36 1.58 -9.85
CA GLU A 39 -2.10 0.59 -10.61
C GLU A 39 -1.28 0.45 -11.88
N ASP A 40 -0.88 -0.78 -12.21
CA ASP A 40 -0.23 -1.09 -13.48
C ASP A 40 -0.94 -0.25 -14.54
N ASP A 41 -0.18 0.49 -15.33
CA ASP A 41 -0.68 1.46 -16.29
C ASP A 41 -1.33 0.76 -17.50
N ASP A 42 -2.15 -0.26 -17.22
CA ASP A 42 -2.96 -1.03 -18.14
C ASP A 42 -4.03 -0.16 -18.82
N TYR A 43 -4.25 1.06 -18.31
CA TYR A 43 -5.24 1.99 -18.85
C TYR A 43 -4.64 3.01 -19.84
N HIS A 44 -3.43 3.52 -19.63
CA HIS A 44 -2.83 4.44 -20.60
C HIS A 44 -2.09 3.66 -21.71
N ALA A 45 -2.25 4.12 -22.95
CA ALA A 45 -1.66 3.44 -24.10
C ALA A 45 -0.13 3.63 -24.15
N THR A 46 0.63 2.53 -24.11
CA THR A 46 2.07 2.54 -24.34
C THR A 46 2.36 2.89 -25.81
N THR A 47 3.06 4.00 -26.06
CA THR A 47 3.39 4.41 -27.43
C THR A 47 4.67 3.69 -27.89
N GLU A 48 4.57 2.87 -28.94
CA GLU A 48 5.72 2.11 -29.47
C GLU A 48 6.63 2.95 -30.40
N THR A 49 6.10 3.96 -31.10
CA THR A 49 6.88 4.81 -31.99
C THR A 49 6.27 6.21 -32.10
N ILE A 50 7.10 7.25 -31.97
CA ILE A 50 6.72 8.66 -32.17
C ILE A 50 7.51 9.20 -33.36
N ILE A 51 6.80 9.70 -34.37
CA ILE A 51 7.40 10.40 -35.52
C ILE A 51 6.99 11.87 -35.42
N THR A 52 7.95 12.75 -35.14
CA THR A 52 7.71 14.19 -35.06
C THR A 52 8.13 14.87 -36.36
N MET A 53 7.25 15.68 -36.93
CA MET A 53 7.54 16.51 -38.11
C MET A 53 7.82 17.96 -37.70
N PRO A 54 8.69 18.70 -38.43
CA PRO A 54 8.90 20.12 -38.18
C PRO A 54 7.62 20.91 -38.50
N THR A 55 7.26 21.84 -37.62
CA THR A 55 6.20 22.84 -37.89
C THR A 55 6.80 24.03 -38.65
N GLU A 56 6.09 24.51 -39.66
CA GLU A 56 6.46 25.68 -40.49
C GLU A 56 6.48 26.99 -39.70
#